data_AF-A0A1Y4UMS3-F1
#
_entry.id   AF-A0A1Y4UMS3-F1
#
_cell.length_a   1.000
_cell.length_b   1.000
_cell.length_c   1.000
_cell.angle_alpha   90.00
_cell.angle_beta   90.00
_cell.angle_gamma   90.00
#
_symmetry.space_group_name_H-M   'P 1'
#
loop_
_entity.id
_entity.type
_entity.pdbx_description
1 polymer ?
#
loop_
_entity_poly.entity_id
_entity_poly.type
_entity_poly.pdbx_seq_one_letter_code
_entity_poly.pdbx_strand_id
1 'polypeptide(L)'
;MKSISYDTAIQKIYKYTDRLAKEGKLQAKKDNFTIVLPLERRQAVIMRVAENDDGKRQVSFDISDCVFTMNQMKNTVLNIFEEDK
;
A
#
# COMPACT_ATOMS: atom_id res chain seq x y z
N MET A 1 -23.21 8.99 -7.06
CA MET A 1 -21.84 8.45 -6.87
C MET A 1 -20.87 9.42 -7.52
N LYS A 2 -19.84 9.91 -6.82
CA LYS A 2 -18.86 10.85 -7.40
C LYS A 2 -17.68 10.05 -7.92
N SER A 3 -17.25 10.28 -9.17
CA SER A 3 -15.99 9.72 -9.66
C SER A 3 -14.81 10.48 -9.05
N ILE A 4 -13.68 9.80 -8.91
CA ILE A 4 -12.40 10.38 -8.54
C ILE A 4 -11.43 10.15 -9.70
N SER A 5 -10.62 11.15 -10.03
CA SER A 5 -9.56 10.97 -11.02
C SER A 5 -8.39 10.17 -10.43
N TYR A 6 -7.62 9.52 -11.29
CA TYR A 6 -6.40 8.82 -10.90
C TYR A 6 -5.44 9.71 -10.09
N ASP A 7 -5.18 10.94 -10.57
CA ASP A 7 -4.29 11.90 -9.87
C ASP A 7 -4.81 12.26 -8.48
N THR A 8 -6.13 12.44 -8.33
CA THR A 8 -6.74 12.75 -7.03
C THR A 8 -6.58 11.56 -6.07
N ALA A 9 -6.69 10.32 -6.57
CA ALA A 9 -6.47 9.12 -5.77
C ALA A 9 -5.01 9.01 -5.32
N ILE A 10 -4.05 9.26 -6.22
CA ILE A 10 -2.62 9.31 -5.90
C ILE A 10 -2.33 10.35 -4.81
N GLN A 11 -2.86 11.57 -4.94
CA GLN A 11 -2.68 12.63 -3.95
C GLN A 11 -3.22 12.23 -2.57
N LYS A 12 -4.34 11.48 -2.51
CA LYS A 12 -4.86 10.95 -1.24
C LYS A 12 -3.91 9.93 -0.61
N ILE A 13 -3.33 9.03 -1.42
CA ILE A 13 -2.35 8.05 -0.95
C ILE A 13 -1.10 8.74 -0.41
N TYR A 14 -0.55 9.73 -1.12
CA TYR A 14 0.61 10.48 -0.62
C TYR A 14 0.32 11.21 0.70
N LYS A 15 -0.84 11.88 0.80
CA LYS A 15 -1.25 12.54 2.06
C LYS A 15 -1.36 11.55 3.23
N TYR A 16 -1.87 10.35 2.98
CA TYR A 16 -1.94 9.30 3.99
C TYR A 16 -0.55 8.78 4.38
N THR A 17 0.33 8.59 3.40
CA THR A 17 1.75 8.20 3.60
C THR A 17 2.49 9.23 4.46
N ASP A 18 2.37 10.51 4.11
CA ASP A 18 2.98 11.62 4.86
C ASP A 18 2.48 11.68 6.30
N ARG A 19 1.19 11.41 6.51
CA ARG A 19 0.62 11.34 7.86
C ARG A 19 1.24 10.19 8.66
N LEU A 20 1.35 8.99 8.09
CA LEU A 20 2.00 7.86 8.76
C LEU A 20 3.45 8.15 9.11
N ALA A 21 4.17 8.85 8.23
CA ALA A 21 5.55 9.27 8.48
C ALA A 21 5.65 10.28 9.62
N LYS A 22 4.76 11.29 9.66
CA LYS A 22 4.68 12.26 10.76
C LYS A 22 4.31 11.61 12.10
N GLU A 23 3.49 10.57 12.07
CA GLU A 23 3.12 9.77 13.25
C GLU A 23 4.22 8.78 13.68
N GLY A 24 5.35 8.72 12.98
CA GLY A 24 6.45 7.79 13.28
C GLY A 24 6.13 6.31 13.00
N LYS A 25 5.03 6.02 12.30
CA LYS A 25 4.58 4.66 11.97
C LYS A 25 5.22 4.11 10.69
N LEU A 26 5.89 4.97 9.93
CA LEU A 26 6.50 4.63 8.64
C LEU A 26 7.71 5.51 8.36
N GLN A 27 8.87 4.93 8.06
CA GLN A 27 10.01 5.66 7.49
C GLN A 27 9.93 5.63 5.97
N ALA A 28 9.20 6.57 5.37
CA ALA A 28 8.89 6.58 3.92
C ALA A 28 10.13 6.52 2.98
N LYS A 29 11.33 6.88 3.47
CA LYS A 29 12.59 6.79 2.70
C LYS A 29 13.32 5.44 2.83
N LYS A 30 13.00 4.64 3.84
CA LYS A 30 13.73 3.40 4.16
C LYS A 30 12.86 2.16 4.05
N ASP A 31 11.63 2.24 4.53
CA ASP A 31 10.77 1.06 4.66
C ASP A 31 10.27 0.61 3.29
N ASN A 32 10.14 -0.69 3.07
CA ASN A 32 9.36 -1.22 1.95
C ASN A 32 7.90 -1.36 2.41
N PHE A 33 6.96 -0.81 1.65
CA PHE A 33 5.57 -0.76 2.08
C PHE A 33 4.58 -0.75 0.92
N THR A 34 3.34 -1.13 1.22
CA THR A 34 2.21 -1.09 0.30
C THR A 34 1.05 -0.37 0.96
N ILE A 35 0.40 0.54 0.23
CA ILE A 35 -0.82 1.23 0.67
C ILE A 35 -1.92 0.88 -0.31
N VAL A 36 -3.04 0.42 0.23
CA VAL A 36 -4.24 0.09 -0.55
C VAL A 36 -5.31 1.14 -0.23
N LEU A 37 -5.74 1.88 -1.25
CA LEU A 37 -6.90 2.77 -1.19
C LEU A 37 -8.11 2.04 -1.78
N PRO A 38 -8.99 1.44 -0.95
CA PRO A 38 -10.21 0.83 -1.44
C PRO A 38 -11.20 1.93 -1.89
N LEU A 39 -11.89 1.65 -3.00
CA LEU A 39 -12.95 2.47 -3.58
C LEU A 39 -14.25 1.66 -3.63
N GLU A 40 -15.36 2.33 -3.95
CA GLU A 40 -16.63 1.67 -4.17
C GLU A 40 -16.56 0.68 -5.34
N ARG A 41 -17.56 -0.22 -5.45
CA ARG A 41 -17.69 -1.22 -6.53
C ARG A 41 -16.47 -2.14 -6.69
N ARG A 42 -15.81 -2.51 -5.58
CA ARG A 42 -14.68 -3.44 -5.55
C ARG A 42 -13.47 -2.93 -6.35
N GLN A 43 -13.30 -1.61 -6.43
CA GLN A 43 -12.12 -1.02 -7.06
C GLN A 43 -11.08 -0.66 -5.99
N ALA A 44 -9.80 -0.66 -6.33
CA ALA A 44 -8.76 -0.13 -5.46
C ALA A 44 -7.59 0.46 -6.26
N VAL A 45 -6.90 1.41 -5.63
CA VAL A 45 -5.58 1.87 -6.07
C VAL A 45 -4.55 1.35 -5.08
N ILE A 46 -3.53 0.66 -5.58
CA ILE A 46 -2.48 0.03 -4.80
C ILE A 46 -1.18 0.74 -5.11
N MET A 47 -0.56 1.36 -4.10
CA MET A 47 0.78 1.92 -4.23
C MET A 47 1.77 0.98 -3.54
N ARG A 48 2.83 0.58 -4.25
CA ARG A 48 3.95 -0.16 -3.65
C ARG A 48 5.23 0.65 -3.74
N VAL A 49 5.98 0.66 -2.65
CA VAL A 49 7.30 1.26 -2.56
C VAL A 49 8.27 0.20 -2.10
N ALA A 50 9.20 -0.16 -2.98
CA ALA A 50 10.22 -1.18 -2.76
C ALA A 50 11.46 -0.87 -3.61
N GLU A 51 12.56 -1.58 -3.36
CA GLU A 51 13.69 -1.59 -4.29
C GLU A 51 13.34 -2.42 -5.53
N ASN A 52 13.76 -1.95 -6.70
CA ASN A 52 13.72 -2.72 -7.93
C ASN A 52 14.92 -3.68 -8.01
N ASP A 53 15.02 -4.45 -9.08
CA ASP A 53 16.11 -5.42 -9.30
C ASP A 53 17.51 -4.78 -9.34
N ASP A 54 17.60 -3.47 -9.61
CA ASP A 54 18.85 -2.70 -9.57
C ASP A 54 19.19 -2.13 -8.17
N GLY A 55 18.43 -2.48 -7.13
CA GLY A 55 18.56 -1.92 -5.78
C GLY A 55 18.12 -0.45 -5.68
N LYS A 56 17.44 0.09 -6.71
CA LYS A 56 16.91 1.46 -6.69
C LYS A 56 15.49 1.46 -6.17
N ARG A 57 15.21 2.39 -5.26
CA ARG A 57 13.86 2.60 -4.73
C ARG A 57 12.91 3.05 -5.84
N GLN A 58 11.84 2.28 -6.04
CA GLN A 58 10.80 2.51 -7.03
C GLN A 58 9.44 2.69 -6.34
N VAL A 59 8.63 3.59 -6.88
CA VAL A 59 7.21 3.74 -6.53
C VAL A 59 6.40 3.23 -7.72
N SER A 60 5.52 2.26 -7.48
CA SER A 60 4.59 1.71 -8.48
C SER A 60 3.15 1.89 -8.04
N PHE A 61 2.26 2.08 -9.00
CA PHE A 61 0.83 2.21 -8.80
C PHE A 61 0.10 1.21 -9.69
N ASP A 62 -0.76 0.40 -9.09
CA ASP A 62 -1.68 -0.48 -9.79
C ASP A 62 -3.12 -0.09 -9.50
N ILE A 63 -3.99 -0.27 -10.49
CA ILE A 63 -5.44 -0.14 -10.34
C ILE A 63 -6.03 -1.53 -10.51
N SER A 64 -6.89 -1.93 -9.58
CA SER A 64 -7.65 -3.17 -9.70
C SER A 64 -9.14 -2.86 -9.63
N ASP A 65 -9.92 -3.43 -10.54
CA ASP A 65 -11.35 -3.24 -10.68
C ASP A 65 -12.20 -4.39 -10.08
N CYS A 66 -11.55 -5.36 -9.45
CA CYS A 66 -12.20 -6.50 -8.81
C CYS A 66 -11.44 -6.96 -7.55
N VAL A 67 -11.56 -6.18 -6.47
CA VAL A 67 -10.86 -6.37 -5.19
C VAL A 67 -11.83 -6.81 -4.10
N PHE A 68 -11.45 -7.85 -3.36
CA PHE A 68 -12.14 -8.32 -2.17
C PHE A 68 -11.16 -8.40 -1.02
N THR A 69 -11.46 -7.77 0.11
CA THR A 69 -10.64 -7.82 1.32
C THR A 69 -11.27 -8.78 2.32
N MET A 70 -10.54 -9.82 2.71
CA MET A 70 -10.94 -10.70 3.81
C MET A 70 -10.80 -9.97 5.16
N ASN A 71 -11.53 -10.47 6.17
CA ASN A 71 -11.38 -9.98 7.54
C ASN A 71 -9.98 -10.28 8.08
N GLN A 72 -9.46 -9.37 8.91
CA GLN A 72 -8.17 -9.57 9.58
C GLN A 72 -8.23 -10.77 10.54
N MET A 73 -7.22 -11.62 10.48
CA MET A 73 -7.00 -12.67 11.47
C MET A 73 -6.50 -12.07 12.79
N LYS A 74 -7.10 -12.48 13.92
CA LYS A 74 -6.75 -11.96 15.24
C LYS A 74 -5.50 -12.65 15.77
N ASN A 75 -4.61 -11.89 16.43
CA ASN A 75 -3.43 -12.40 17.13
C ASN A 75 -2.45 -13.20 16.24
N THR A 76 -2.42 -12.91 14.94
CA THR A 76 -1.53 -13.59 13.98
C THR A 76 -0.63 -12.59 13.27
N VAL A 77 0.63 -12.95 13.09
CA VAL A 77 1.61 -12.25 12.25
C VAL A 77 2.22 -13.25 11.28
N LEU A 78 2.53 -12.81 10.05
CA LEU A 78 3.22 -13.64 9.08
C LEU A 78 4.73 -13.61 9.40
N ASN A 79 5.32 -14.78 9.70
CA ASN A 79 6.77 -14.91 9.76
C ASN A 79 7.29 -15.24 8.37
N ILE A 80 7.99 -14.30 7.74
CA ILE A 80 8.53 -14.44 6.38
C ILE A 80 9.94 -15.05 6.35
N PHE A 81 10.50 -15.38 7.52
CA PHE A 81 11.82 -15.98 7.67
C PHE A 81 11.73 -17.33 8.38
N GLU A 82 10.74 -18.16 8.04
CA GLU A 82 10.72 -19.53 8.57
C GLU A 82 12.04 -20.21 8.20
N GLU A 83 12.89 -20.46 9.20
CA GLU A 83 14.01 -21.38 9.07
C GLU A 83 13.41 -22.73 8.68
N ASP A 84 13.75 -23.22 7.49
CA ASP A 84 13.45 -24.58 7.04
C ASP A 84 13.81 -25.54 8.18
N LYS A 85 12.81 -26.21 8.75
CA LYS A 85 13.00 -27.26 9.77
C LYS A 85 13.16 -28.63 9.12
#